data_AF-A0A381ZU50-F1
#
_entry.id   AF-A0A381ZU50-F1
#
_cell.length_a   1.000
_cell.length_b   1.000
_cell.length_c   1.000
_cell.angle_alpha   90.00
_cell.angle_beta   90.00
_cell.angle_gamma   90.00
#
_symmetry.space_group_name_H-M   'P 1'
#
loop_
_entity.id
_entity.type
_entity.pdbx_description
1 polymer ?
#
loop_
_entity_poly.entity_id
_entity_poly.type
_entity_poly.pdbx_seq_one_letter_code
_entity_poly.pdbx_strand_id
1 'polypeptide(L)'
;MSSRISPLCELNFIKNLSKDLIKFVYYPLGQNFENDFSHFHIIKEKRKFKKHIYKMICQETNKIIMYFVETSSFCSKKKTISIYLNYTYINLQHHLISDLENLVNEFVGINFNNTAKNGILIGVVEADSIFKNFALNTTISKLYKTLKQKTLYLATQERTEKRKISGIKEWFKNCVCSDIKQTKVFLNILDTNELISLIGKEPIWNDGVNAYVLNFHGLVKEASVKNSISVDKDGNELFIFGKVSKNLYSLNIKTPISLIQGMCMAITCIYK
;
A
#
# COMPACT_ATOMS: atom_id res chain seq x y z
N MET A 1 -18.77 -9.72 -17.78
CA MET A 1 -17.73 -10.16 -18.72
C MET A 1 -16.40 -9.62 -18.22
N SER A 2 -15.51 -10.50 -17.76
CA SER A 2 -14.17 -10.14 -17.29
C SER A 2 -13.32 -9.78 -18.50
N SER A 3 -12.90 -8.52 -18.60
CA SER A 3 -11.81 -8.12 -19.48
C SER A 3 -10.55 -8.80 -18.97
N ARG A 4 -10.31 -10.03 -19.45
CA ARG A 4 -9.03 -10.70 -19.30
C ARG A 4 -8.03 -9.87 -20.09
N ILE A 5 -7.26 -9.06 -19.36
CA ILE A 5 -6.03 -8.48 -19.87
C ILE A 5 -5.19 -9.63 -20.44
N SER A 6 -4.60 -9.43 -21.62
CA SER A 6 -3.89 -10.50 -22.31
C SER A 6 -2.69 -11.00 -21.48
N PRO A 7 -2.38 -12.31 -21.47
CA PRO A 7 -1.24 -12.89 -20.72
C PRO A 7 0.12 -12.29 -21.10
N LEU A 8 0.21 -11.65 -22.26
CA LEU A 8 1.43 -11.00 -22.76
C LEU A 8 1.70 -9.63 -22.09
N CYS A 9 0.67 -8.97 -21.55
CA CYS A 9 0.81 -7.73 -20.75
C CYS A 9 1.24 -8.01 -19.30
N GLU A 10 0.91 -9.18 -18.75
CA GLU A 10 0.99 -9.53 -17.32
C GLU A 10 2.42 -9.81 -16.81
N LEU A 11 3.36 -10.15 -17.70
CA LEU A 11 4.78 -10.37 -17.35
C LEU A 11 5.63 -9.10 -17.38
N ASN A 12 5.13 -8.03 -17.99
CA ASN A 12 5.90 -6.81 -18.24
C ASN A 12 5.98 -5.90 -17.00
N PHE A 13 4.98 -5.88 -16.11
CA PHE A 13 4.99 -4.97 -14.96
C PHE A 13 6.20 -5.21 -14.06
N ILE A 14 6.39 -6.45 -13.60
CA ILE A 14 7.54 -6.79 -12.77
C ILE A 14 8.83 -6.77 -13.60
N LYS A 15 8.86 -7.42 -14.76
CA LYS A 15 10.11 -7.54 -15.53
C LYS A 15 10.64 -6.20 -16.05
N ASN A 16 9.78 -5.24 -16.38
CA ASN A 16 10.21 -3.94 -16.89
C ASN A 16 10.53 -2.96 -15.77
N LEU A 17 9.74 -2.91 -14.67
CA LEU A 17 10.08 -2.02 -13.56
C LEU A 17 11.19 -2.59 -12.65
N SER A 18 11.33 -3.90 -12.48
CA SER A 18 12.35 -4.46 -11.57
C SER A 18 13.79 -4.26 -12.06
N LYS A 19 14.00 -3.84 -13.32
CA LYS A 19 15.32 -3.46 -13.84
C LYS A 19 15.92 -2.28 -13.06
N ASP A 20 15.06 -1.42 -12.52
CA ASP A 20 15.44 -0.33 -11.62
C ASP A 20 14.60 -0.42 -10.34
N LEU A 21 15.15 -1.08 -9.32
CA LEU A 21 14.48 -1.28 -8.03
C LEU A 21 14.12 0.04 -7.34
N ILE A 22 14.85 1.13 -7.63
CA ILE A 22 14.56 2.44 -7.06
C ILE A 22 13.30 3.01 -7.70
N LYS A 23 13.23 3.00 -9.04
CA LYS A 23 12.00 3.37 -9.78
C LYS A 23 10.82 2.51 -9.37
N PHE A 24 11.01 1.20 -9.29
CA PHE A 24 9.95 0.27 -8.92
C PHE A 24 9.33 0.56 -7.54
N VAL A 25 10.13 0.96 -6.56
CA VAL A 25 9.67 1.14 -5.18
C VAL A 25 9.14 2.55 -4.92
N TYR A 26 9.87 3.57 -5.39
CA TYR A 26 9.70 4.95 -4.91
C TYR A 26 9.03 5.88 -5.92
N TYR A 27 8.98 5.51 -7.20
CA TYR A 27 8.36 6.33 -8.24
C TYR A 27 6.88 5.93 -8.45
N PRO A 28 6.06 6.83 -9.01
CA PRO A 28 4.68 6.51 -9.38
C PRO A 28 4.61 5.24 -10.22
N LEU A 29 3.58 4.42 -9.97
CA LEU A 29 3.35 3.24 -10.80
C LEU A 29 3.04 3.67 -12.24
N GLY A 30 3.74 3.04 -13.20
CA GLY A 30 3.58 3.32 -14.62
C GLY A 30 2.17 2.97 -15.11
N GLN A 31 1.64 3.79 -16.02
CA GLN A 31 0.36 3.52 -16.67
C GLN A 31 0.56 2.47 -17.77
N ASN A 32 0.01 1.27 -17.60
CA ASN A 32 -0.18 0.36 -18.73
C ASN A 32 -1.47 0.71 -19.51
N PHE A 33 -2.46 1.31 -18.83
CA PHE A 33 -3.71 1.81 -19.39
C PHE A 33 -4.17 3.04 -18.60
N GLU A 34 -4.72 4.06 -19.28
CA GLU A 34 -5.40 5.17 -18.61
C GLU A 34 -6.57 4.59 -17.79
N ASN A 35 -6.59 4.92 -16.50
CA ASN A 35 -7.60 4.58 -15.50
C ASN A 35 -7.56 3.24 -14.74
N ASP A 36 -6.64 2.31 -15.04
CA ASP A 36 -6.63 1.03 -14.31
C ASP A 36 -5.85 1.08 -12.98
N PHE A 37 -6.35 0.31 -12.00
CA PHE A 37 -5.68 0.08 -10.74
C PHE A 37 -4.57 -0.97 -10.92
N SER A 38 -3.44 -0.77 -10.26
CA SER A 38 -2.49 -1.84 -9.99
C SER A 38 -3.02 -2.71 -8.85
N HIS A 39 -3.22 -4.00 -9.14
CA HIS A 39 -3.93 -4.93 -8.25
C HIS A 39 -2.98 -5.81 -7.42
N PHE A 40 -3.17 -5.77 -6.10
CA PHE A 40 -2.39 -6.54 -5.13
C PHE A 40 -3.29 -7.23 -4.11
N HIS A 41 -2.72 -8.23 -3.45
CA HIS A 41 -3.29 -8.86 -2.26
C HIS A 41 -2.33 -8.71 -1.09
N ILE A 42 -2.88 -8.44 0.10
CA ILE A 42 -2.14 -8.54 1.35
C ILE A 42 -2.59 -9.77 2.12
N ILE A 43 -1.65 -10.69 2.36
CA ILE A 43 -1.88 -11.88 3.18
C ILE A 43 -1.23 -11.71 4.54
N LYS A 44 -2.02 -11.86 5.60
CA LYS A 44 -1.55 -11.92 6.99
C LYS A 44 -1.11 -13.34 7.35
N GLU A 45 0.19 -13.55 7.47
CA GLU A 45 0.77 -14.78 8.01
C GLU A 45 0.86 -14.69 9.55
N LYS A 46 0.09 -15.55 10.23
CA LYS A 46 0.15 -15.66 11.69
C LYS A 46 1.35 -16.51 12.12
N ARG A 47 2.06 -16.04 13.15
CA ARG A 47 3.17 -16.75 13.78
C ARG A 47 2.87 -16.88 15.27
N LYS A 48 3.10 -18.06 15.85
CA LYS A 48 2.71 -18.37 17.24
C LYS A 48 3.47 -17.54 18.29
N PHE A 49 4.75 -17.28 18.04
CA PHE A 49 5.66 -16.60 19.00
C PHE A 49 6.40 -15.41 18.41
N LYS A 50 6.01 -14.99 17.20
CA LYS A 50 6.59 -13.86 16.50
C LYS A 50 5.47 -12.97 16.01
N LYS A 51 5.79 -11.71 15.78
CA LYS A 51 4.86 -10.77 15.16
C LYS A 51 4.44 -11.27 13.79
N HIS A 52 3.21 -10.93 13.43
CA HIS A 52 2.63 -11.30 12.15
C HIS A 52 3.42 -10.66 11.00
N ILE A 53 3.53 -11.41 9.91
CA ILE A 53 4.08 -10.89 8.65
C ILE A 53 2.92 -10.64 7.72
N TYR A 54 2.93 -9.51 7.05
CA TYR A 54 1.97 -9.18 6.01
C TYR A 54 2.69 -9.12 4.69
N LYS A 55 2.27 -9.95 3.74
CA LYS A 55 2.90 -10.11 2.42
C LYS A 55 2.05 -9.44 1.37
N MET A 56 2.63 -8.54 0.59
CA MET A 56 1.99 -7.97 -0.60
C MET A 56 2.33 -8.83 -1.82
N ILE A 57 1.30 -9.32 -2.49
CA ILE A 57 1.38 -10.21 -3.64
C ILE A 57 0.77 -9.49 -4.84
N CYS A 58 1.51 -9.41 -5.95
CA CYS A 58 0.98 -8.90 -7.21
C CYS A 58 -0.02 -9.91 -7.79
N GLN A 59 -1.23 -9.48 -8.14
CA GLN A 59 -2.28 -10.40 -8.61
C GLN A 59 -1.94 -11.01 -9.96
N GLU A 60 -1.35 -10.22 -10.88
CA GLU A 60 -1.01 -10.67 -12.24
C GLU A 60 0.07 -11.75 -12.24
N THR A 61 1.08 -11.63 -11.37
CA THR A 61 2.25 -12.51 -11.39
C THR A 61 2.27 -13.52 -10.25
N ASN A 62 1.39 -13.37 -9.27
CA ASN A 62 1.36 -14.11 -8.01
C ASN A 62 2.69 -14.08 -7.22
N LYS A 63 3.56 -13.10 -7.49
CA LYS A 63 4.83 -12.92 -6.79
C LYS A 63 4.66 -12.09 -5.53
N ILE A 64 5.36 -12.48 -4.46
CA ILE A 64 5.45 -11.68 -3.23
C ILE A 64 6.43 -10.54 -3.50
N ILE A 65 5.92 -9.31 -3.55
CA ILE A 65 6.69 -8.12 -3.93
C ILE A 65 7.33 -7.47 -2.72
N MET A 66 6.54 -7.23 -1.68
CA MET A 66 6.98 -6.65 -0.42
C MET A 66 6.39 -7.43 0.74
N TYR A 67 6.98 -7.24 1.91
CA TYR A 67 6.33 -7.61 3.15
C TYR A 67 6.64 -6.60 4.23
N PHE A 68 5.79 -6.52 5.24
CA PHE A 68 6.07 -5.73 6.42
C PHE A 68 5.88 -6.53 7.70
N VAL A 69 6.62 -6.09 8.72
CA VAL A 69 6.57 -6.63 10.07
C VAL A 69 6.64 -5.47 11.03
N GLU A 70 5.78 -5.46 12.03
CA GLU A 70 5.92 -4.53 13.16
C GLU A 70 7.21 -4.84 13.91
N THR A 71 8.07 -3.87 14.19
CA THR A 71 9.38 -4.07 14.82
C THR A 71 9.43 -3.55 16.25
N SER A 72 8.66 -2.52 16.60
CA SER A 72 8.60 -1.93 17.95
C SER A 72 8.07 -2.87 19.04
N SER A 73 8.64 -2.84 20.24
CA SER A 73 8.10 -3.60 21.37
C SER A 73 6.69 -3.15 21.78
N PHE A 74 5.98 -4.03 22.51
CA PHE A 74 4.62 -3.74 22.97
C PHE A 74 4.54 -2.47 23.83
N CYS A 75 5.54 -2.23 24.68
CA CYS A 75 5.59 -1.09 25.61
C CYS A 75 6.14 0.21 25.01
N SER A 76 6.56 0.21 23.74
CA SER A 76 7.12 1.42 23.13
C SER A 76 6.05 2.50 22.91
N LYS A 77 6.39 3.75 23.27
CA LYS A 77 5.56 4.94 23.00
C LYS A 77 5.36 5.21 21.50
N LYS A 78 6.30 4.74 20.68
CA LYS A 78 6.22 4.77 19.21
C LYS A 78 6.13 3.35 18.66
N LYS A 79 5.27 3.14 17.68
CA LYS A 79 5.18 1.91 16.92
C LYS A 79 5.98 2.04 15.63
N THR A 80 6.75 1.03 15.29
CA THR A 80 7.57 1.00 14.08
C THR A 80 7.19 -0.21 13.26
N ILE A 81 6.98 0.00 11.97
CA ILE A 81 6.64 -1.05 11.02
C ILE A 81 7.67 -1.01 9.89
N SER A 82 8.48 -2.05 9.80
CA SER A 82 9.54 -2.15 8.79
C SER A 82 8.99 -2.78 7.52
N ILE A 83 9.21 -2.11 6.38
CA ILE A 83 8.81 -2.56 5.05
C ILE A 83 10.04 -3.07 4.32
N TYR A 84 9.93 -4.28 3.78
CA TYR A 84 10.97 -4.95 3.03
C TYR A 84 10.52 -5.20 1.60
N LEU A 85 11.37 -4.86 0.64
CA LEU A 85 11.27 -5.37 -0.72
C LEU A 85 11.71 -6.83 -0.69
N ASN A 86 10.85 -7.73 -1.16
CA ASN A 86 11.06 -9.17 -1.08
C ASN A 86 11.97 -9.68 -2.21
N TYR A 87 13.16 -9.10 -2.27
CA TYR A 87 14.12 -9.25 -3.34
C TYR A 87 15.49 -9.54 -2.73
N THR A 88 16.21 -10.52 -3.24
CA THR A 88 17.58 -10.81 -2.81
C THR A 88 18.55 -10.11 -3.75
N TYR A 89 19.27 -9.12 -3.23
CA TYR A 89 20.36 -8.48 -3.97
C TYR A 89 21.56 -9.41 -4.00
N ILE A 90 21.96 -9.88 -5.18
CA ILE A 90 23.23 -10.59 -5.36
C ILE A 90 24.28 -9.51 -5.61
N ASN A 91 25.08 -9.18 -4.59
CA ASN A 91 26.17 -8.24 -4.78
C ASN A 91 27.39 -8.98 -5.35
N LEU A 92 27.63 -8.86 -6.67
CA LEU A 92 28.77 -9.48 -7.34
C LEU A 92 29.97 -8.52 -7.50
N GLN A 93 29.85 -7.29 -7.00
CA GLN A 93 30.74 -6.13 -7.24
C GLN A 93 32.24 -6.34 -6.96
N HIS A 94 32.67 -7.43 -6.33
CA HIS A 94 34.08 -7.70 -6.06
C HIS A 94 34.67 -8.87 -6.86
N HIS A 95 33.89 -9.55 -7.71
CA HIS A 95 34.34 -10.80 -8.34
C HIS A 95 34.08 -10.94 -9.84
N LEU A 96 33.30 -10.06 -10.48
CA LEU A 96 32.95 -10.23 -11.90
C LEU A 96 33.09 -8.93 -12.70
N ILE A 97 33.49 -9.08 -13.97
CA ILE A 97 33.43 -8.03 -15.00
C ILE A 97 31.95 -7.73 -15.28
N SER A 98 31.60 -6.46 -15.55
CA SER A 98 30.22 -5.99 -15.75
C SER A 98 29.39 -6.84 -16.72
N ASP A 99 30.01 -7.38 -17.77
CA ASP A 99 29.33 -8.21 -18.77
C ASP A 99 28.96 -9.60 -18.22
N LEU A 100 29.80 -10.15 -17.34
CA LEU A 100 29.51 -11.40 -16.61
C LEU A 100 28.47 -11.17 -15.52
N GLU A 101 28.45 -10.01 -14.85
CA GLU A 101 27.36 -9.68 -13.92
C GLU A 101 26.01 -9.65 -14.64
N ASN A 102 25.94 -9.05 -15.83
CA ASN A 102 24.72 -9.02 -16.64
C ASN A 102 24.29 -10.44 -17.05
N LEU A 103 25.23 -11.27 -17.51
CA LEU A 103 24.94 -12.65 -17.92
C LEU A 103 24.55 -13.56 -16.74
N VAL A 104 25.18 -13.38 -15.57
CA VAL A 104 24.81 -14.07 -14.33
C VAL A 104 23.45 -13.60 -13.82
N ASN A 105 23.15 -12.30 -13.90
CA ASN A 105 21.83 -11.77 -13.54
C ASN A 105 20.72 -12.28 -14.48
N GLU A 106 21.04 -12.49 -15.76
CA GLU A 106 20.18 -13.11 -16.76
C GLU A 106 19.97 -14.62 -16.50
N PHE A 107 21.03 -15.35 -16.09
CA PHE A 107 21.00 -16.78 -15.79
C PHE A 107 20.41 -17.15 -14.43
N VAL A 108 20.82 -16.46 -13.36
CA VAL A 108 20.36 -16.70 -11.97
C VAL A 108 18.93 -16.22 -11.79
N GLY A 109 18.49 -15.30 -12.64
CA GLY A 109 17.20 -14.67 -12.57
C GLY A 109 17.13 -13.76 -11.34
N ILE A 110 17.41 -12.48 -11.56
CA ILE A 110 16.94 -11.37 -10.73
C ILE A 110 15.45 -11.62 -10.39
N ASN A 111 15.15 -12.14 -9.21
CA ASN A 111 13.81 -12.62 -8.89
C ASN A 111 13.41 -12.35 -7.44
N PHE A 112 12.12 -12.09 -7.27
CA PHE A 112 11.50 -11.99 -5.96
C PHE A 112 11.55 -13.33 -5.23
N ASN A 113 11.80 -13.29 -3.93
CA ASN A 113 11.88 -14.49 -3.11
C ASN A 113 10.52 -15.19 -3.04
N ASN A 114 10.51 -16.52 -3.10
CA ASN A 114 9.27 -17.29 -2.93
C ASN A 114 8.71 -17.22 -1.49
N THR A 115 9.52 -16.77 -0.54
CA THR A 115 9.11 -16.58 0.87
C THR A 115 9.48 -15.18 1.34
N ALA A 116 8.70 -14.63 2.27
CA ALA A 116 8.95 -13.33 2.88
C ALA A 116 10.12 -13.41 3.88
N LYS A 117 11.34 -13.45 3.35
CA LYS A 117 12.57 -13.60 4.12
C LYS A 117 13.71 -12.90 3.38
N ASN A 118 14.66 -12.36 4.14
CA ASN A 118 15.89 -11.75 3.63
C ASN A 118 15.68 -10.62 2.60
N GLY A 119 14.56 -9.90 2.68
CA GLY A 119 14.29 -8.76 1.82
C GLY A 119 15.15 -7.55 2.13
N ILE A 120 15.24 -6.63 1.18
CA ILE A 120 15.92 -5.34 1.34
C ILE A 120 15.01 -4.41 2.14
N LEU A 121 15.51 -3.86 3.26
CA LEU A 121 14.78 -2.84 4.02
C LEU A 121 14.64 -1.58 3.17
N ILE A 122 13.41 -1.17 2.86
CA ILE A 122 13.11 -0.05 1.95
C ILE A 122 12.45 1.15 2.64
N GLY A 123 11.96 0.96 3.86
CA GLY A 123 11.42 2.03 4.68
C GLY A 123 10.88 1.54 6.00
N VAL A 124 10.65 2.48 6.91
CA VAL A 124 10.00 2.23 8.20
C VAL A 124 8.85 3.22 8.35
N VAL A 125 7.65 2.71 8.64
CA VAL A 125 6.53 3.54 9.06
C VAL A 125 6.61 3.71 10.57
N GLU A 126 6.74 4.94 11.01
CA GLU A 126 6.65 5.35 12.41
C GLU A 126 5.21 5.77 12.70
N ALA A 127 4.65 5.25 13.78
CA ALA A 127 3.34 5.63 14.28
C ALA A 127 3.38 5.92 15.78
N ASP A 128 2.43 6.70 16.26
CA ASP A 128 2.20 6.85 17.69
C ASP A 128 1.52 5.60 18.29
N SER A 129 1.52 5.48 19.62
CA SER A 129 1.04 4.27 20.32
C SER A 129 -0.42 3.92 20.04
N ILE A 130 -1.24 4.92 19.69
CA ILE A 130 -2.67 4.78 19.40
C ILE A 130 -2.98 4.71 17.88
N PHE A 131 -1.95 4.73 17.03
CA PHE A 131 -2.08 4.71 15.57
C PHE A 131 -2.94 5.88 15.04
N LYS A 132 -2.81 7.08 15.63
CA LYS A 132 -3.43 8.30 15.12
C LYS A 132 -2.60 8.89 13.99
N ASN A 133 -1.28 8.89 14.10
CA ASN A 133 -0.37 9.52 13.14
C ASN A 133 0.61 8.50 12.59
N PHE A 134 0.91 8.60 11.29
CA PHE A 134 1.86 7.74 10.59
C PHE A 134 2.81 8.59 9.76
N ALA A 135 4.09 8.22 9.73
CA ALA A 135 5.10 8.87 8.90
C ALA A 135 6.05 7.83 8.30
N LEU A 136 6.36 7.96 7.01
CA LEU A 136 7.36 7.13 6.35
C LEU A 136 8.77 7.70 6.52
N ASN A 137 9.68 6.84 6.95
CA ASN A 137 11.11 7.09 6.98
C ASN A 137 11.85 6.18 5.99
N THR A 138 12.31 6.73 4.88
CA THR A 138 13.07 6.01 3.83
C THR A 138 14.58 6.11 3.99
N THR A 139 15.12 6.97 4.86
CA THR A 139 16.57 7.22 4.95
C THR A 139 17.36 5.98 5.41
N ILE A 140 16.67 5.05 6.06
CA ILE A 140 17.21 3.76 6.55
C ILE A 140 17.44 2.78 5.38
N SER A 141 16.80 2.99 4.23
CA SER A 141 16.89 2.09 3.09
C SER A 141 18.26 2.12 2.43
N LYS A 142 18.79 0.92 2.11
CA LYS A 142 20.00 0.79 1.30
C LYS A 142 19.78 1.27 -0.14
N LEU A 143 18.56 1.10 -0.67
CA LEU A 143 18.19 1.58 -2.00
C LEU A 143 18.05 3.10 -2.06
N TYR A 144 17.75 3.73 -0.92
CA TYR A 144 17.52 5.18 -0.85
C TYR A 144 18.80 6.02 -0.90
N LYS A 145 19.98 5.44 -0.63
CA LYS A 145 21.25 6.21 -0.62
C LYS A 145 21.56 6.92 -1.94
N THR A 146 21.00 6.45 -3.04
CA THR A 146 21.17 7.00 -4.39
C THR A 146 20.06 7.99 -4.79
N LEU A 147 18.99 8.10 -4.00
CA LEU A 147 17.88 9.02 -4.24
C LEU A 147 18.21 10.44 -3.77
N LYS A 148 18.11 11.41 -4.69
CA LYS A 148 18.32 12.84 -4.39
C LYS A 148 17.16 13.46 -3.61
N GLN A 149 15.97 12.85 -3.68
CA GLN A 149 14.73 13.40 -3.12
C GLN A 149 14.07 12.42 -2.16
N LYS A 150 13.36 12.95 -1.15
CA LYS A 150 12.69 12.16 -0.12
C LYS A 150 11.27 11.79 -0.54
N THR A 151 10.98 10.50 -0.52
CA THR A 151 9.60 10.01 -0.61
C THR A 151 8.86 10.36 0.68
N LEU A 152 7.83 11.20 0.56
CA LEU A 152 6.96 11.66 1.62
C LEU A 152 5.73 10.77 1.70
N TYR A 153 5.40 10.41 2.93
CA TYR A 153 4.09 9.89 3.31
C TYR A 153 3.82 10.26 4.76
N LEU A 154 2.69 10.93 4.98
CA LEU A 154 2.13 11.25 6.29
C LEU A 154 0.67 10.87 6.27
N ALA A 155 0.17 10.25 7.34
CA ALA A 155 -1.26 10.00 7.46
C ALA A 155 -1.76 10.28 8.88
N THR A 156 -2.99 10.76 8.96
CA THR A 156 -3.67 11.00 10.23
C THR A 156 -5.03 10.31 10.22
N GLN A 157 -5.40 9.73 11.35
CA GLN A 157 -6.67 9.04 11.57
C GLN A 157 -7.44 9.71 12.70
N GLU A 158 -8.61 10.26 12.38
CA GLU A 158 -9.44 10.99 13.34
C GLU A 158 -10.89 10.57 13.21
N ARG A 159 -11.64 10.56 14.31
CA ARG A 159 -13.09 10.39 14.25
C ARG A 159 -13.72 11.72 13.87
N THR A 160 -14.72 11.67 13.00
CA THR A 160 -15.50 12.87 12.68
C THR A 160 -16.29 13.30 13.90
N GLU A 161 -16.17 14.57 14.28
CA GLU A 161 -16.94 15.12 15.40
C GLU A 161 -18.44 15.11 15.10
N LYS A 162 -19.24 14.74 16.10
CA LYS A 162 -20.71 14.77 16.00
C LYS A 162 -21.19 16.22 16.00
N ARG A 163 -21.71 16.69 14.85
CA ARG A 163 -22.39 17.98 14.77
C ARG A 163 -23.82 17.84 15.31
N LYS A 164 -24.31 18.85 16.05
CA LYS A 164 -25.74 18.96 16.40
C LYS A 164 -26.52 19.31 15.14
N ILE A 165 -27.37 18.42 14.65
CA ILE A 165 -28.20 18.63 13.45
C ILE A 165 -29.64 18.22 13.76
N SER A 166 -30.62 18.92 13.18
CA SER A 166 -32.06 18.80 13.45
C SER A 166 -32.81 17.78 12.58
N GLY A 167 -32.19 17.27 11.51
CA GLY A 167 -32.82 16.34 10.55
C GLY A 167 -32.56 14.87 10.87
N ILE A 168 -33.58 14.00 10.72
CA ILE A 168 -33.47 12.57 11.06
C ILE A 168 -32.49 11.84 10.11
N LYS A 169 -32.49 12.18 8.82
CA LYS A 169 -31.56 11.58 7.83
C LYS A 169 -30.14 12.02 8.08
N GLU A 170 -29.91 13.31 8.34
CA GLU A 170 -28.61 13.86 8.70
C GLU A 170 -28.11 13.32 10.05
N TRP A 171 -29.01 13.07 10.99
CA TRP A 171 -28.71 12.42 12.26
C TRP A 171 -28.26 10.97 12.04
N PHE A 172 -28.99 10.19 11.23
CA PHE A 172 -28.57 8.82 10.87
C PHE A 172 -27.22 8.83 10.13
N LYS A 173 -27.01 9.76 9.19
CA LYS A 173 -25.70 9.97 8.55
C LYS A 173 -24.61 10.22 9.58
N ASN A 174 -24.85 11.13 10.52
CA ASN A 174 -23.89 11.46 11.56
C ASN A 174 -23.61 10.26 12.47
N CYS A 175 -24.61 9.49 12.88
CA CYS A 175 -24.41 8.29 13.69
C CYS A 175 -23.49 7.29 12.98
N VAL A 176 -23.75 7.00 11.69
CA VAL A 176 -22.93 6.05 10.93
C VAL A 176 -21.53 6.61 10.64
N CYS A 177 -21.41 7.87 10.22
CA CYS A 177 -20.14 8.46 9.80
C CYS A 177 -19.23 8.89 10.97
N SER A 178 -19.78 9.23 12.15
CA SER A 178 -18.99 9.69 13.31
C SER A 178 -18.21 8.57 13.99
N ASP A 179 -18.68 7.33 13.91
CA ASP A 179 -17.99 6.18 14.47
C ASP A 179 -16.85 5.67 13.56
N ILE A 180 -16.83 6.11 12.29
CA ILE A 180 -15.79 5.76 11.32
C ILE A 180 -14.61 6.73 11.47
N LYS A 181 -13.42 6.18 11.72
CA LYS A 181 -12.17 6.96 11.62
C LYS A 181 -11.98 7.40 10.17
N GLN A 182 -11.92 8.70 9.93
CA GLN A 182 -11.49 9.28 8.67
C GLN A 182 -9.98 9.28 8.60
N THR A 183 -9.44 8.90 7.45
CA THR A 183 -7.99 8.92 7.19
C THR A 183 -7.69 10.04 6.21
N LYS A 184 -6.76 10.91 6.57
CA LYS A 184 -6.18 11.91 5.68
C LYS A 184 -4.75 11.51 5.39
N VAL A 185 -4.33 11.58 4.14
CA VAL A 185 -3.00 11.18 3.68
C VAL A 185 -2.38 12.35 2.92
N PHE A 186 -1.12 12.66 3.23
CA PHE A 186 -0.30 13.60 2.49
C PHE A 186 0.92 12.86 1.95
N LEU A 187 1.17 12.96 0.66
CA LEU A 187 2.29 12.30 -0.02
C LEU A 187 2.85 13.20 -1.12
N ASN A 188 4.06 12.92 -1.61
CA ASN A 188 4.61 13.60 -2.78
C ASN A 188 4.72 12.66 -3.98
N ILE A 189 4.64 13.22 -5.18
CA ILE A 189 5.05 12.56 -6.42
C ILE A 189 6.55 12.77 -6.53
N LEU A 190 7.35 11.70 -6.58
CA LEU A 190 8.81 11.84 -6.57
C LEU A 190 9.36 12.48 -7.86
N ASP A 191 8.70 12.30 -9.01
CA ASP A 191 9.14 12.89 -10.28
C ASP A 191 8.98 14.42 -10.33
N THR A 192 7.81 14.92 -9.91
CA THR A 192 7.45 16.34 -9.98
C THR A 192 7.65 17.08 -8.66
N ASN A 193 7.86 16.34 -7.56
CA ASN A 193 7.83 16.80 -6.18
C ASN A 193 6.51 17.50 -5.77
N GLU A 194 5.44 17.26 -6.52
CA GLU A 194 4.11 17.78 -6.20
C GLU A 194 3.52 17.08 -4.98
N LEU A 195 2.82 17.83 -4.13
CA LEU A 195 2.14 17.30 -2.96
C LEU A 195 0.70 16.92 -3.30
N ILE A 196 0.29 15.75 -2.83
CA ILE A 196 -1.07 15.24 -2.98
C ILE A 196 -1.66 15.03 -1.58
N SER A 197 -2.89 15.49 -1.43
CA SER A 197 -3.74 15.21 -0.27
C SER A 197 -4.84 14.24 -0.70
N LEU A 198 -4.99 13.15 0.05
CA LEU A 198 -6.06 12.18 -0.11
C LEU A 198 -6.91 12.11 1.15
N ILE A 199 -8.22 11.98 0.98
CA ILE A 199 -9.18 11.83 2.07
C ILE A 199 -9.97 10.54 1.92
N GLY A 200 -10.44 9.97 3.03
CA GLY A 200 -11.37 8.86 3.01
C GLY A 200 -12.67 9.24 2.29
N LYS A 201 -13.11 8.41 1.34
CA LYS A 201 -14.41 8.57 0.69
C LYS A 201 -15.53 8.36 1.71
N GLU A 202 -16.48 9.29 1.77
CA GLU A 202 -17.67 9.12 2.59
C GLU A 202 -18.62 8.07 1.99
N PRO A 203 -19.30 7.26 2.81
CA PRO A 203 -20.33 6.36 2.31
C PRO A 203 -21.54 7.15 1.82
N ILE A 204 -22.22 6.61 0.81
CA ILE A 204 -23.39 7.21 0.18
C ILE A 204 -24.63 6.39 0.58
N TRP A 205 -25.76 7.05 0.81
CA TRP A 205 -27.01 6.38 1.09
C TRP A 205 -27.46 5.57 -0.13
N ASN A 206 -27.84 4.31 0.09
CA ASN A 206 -28.39 3.43 -0.94
C ASN A 206 -29.77 2.96 -0.51
N ASP A 207 -30.79 3.38 -1.25
CA ASP A 207 -32.20 3.06 -0.97
C ASP A 207 -32.51 1.56 -1.11
N GLY A 208 -31.81 0.85 -2.00
CA GLY A 208 -32.04 -0.58 -2.23
C GLY A 208 -31.67 -1.46 -1.03
N VAL A 209 -30.73 -1.01 -0.19
CA VAL A 209 -30.31 -1.70 1.04
C VAL A 209 -30.59 -0.89 2.31
N ASN A 210 -31.19 0.29 2.18
CA ASN A 210 -31.48 1.24 3.26
C ASN A 210 -30.28 1.49 4.20
N ALA A 211 -29.10 1.70 3.61
CA ALA A 211 -27.88 1.88 4.37
C ALA A 211 -26.86 2.78 3.65
N TYR A 212 -25.96 3.37 4.44
CA TYR A 212 -24.77 4.05 3.93
C TYR A 212 -23.72 3.02 3.48
N VAL A 213 -23.39 3.03 2.20
CA VAL A 213 -22.48 2.05 1.57
C VAL A 213 -21.34 2.72 0.81
N LEU A 214 -20.22 2.01 0.73
CA LEU A 214 -19.13 2.32 -0.21
C LEU A 214 -19.14 1.27 -1.31
N ASN A 215 -19.07 1.72 -2.56
CA ASN A 215 -18.91 0.82 -3.69
C ASN A 215 -17.41 0.50 -3.87
N PHE A 216 -17.03 -0.72 -3.54
CA PHE A 216 -15.66 -1.22 -3.71
C PHE A 216 -15.42 -1.92 -5.06
N HIS A 217 -16.36 -1.80 -6.01
CA HIS A 217 -16.27 -2.39 -7.36
C HIS A 217 -16.00 -3.90 -7.36
N GLY A 218 -16.51 -4.62 -6.35
CA GLY A 218 -16.27 -6.06 -6.18
C GLY A 218 -14.89 -6.45 -5.65
N LEU A 219 -14.01 -5.48 -5.36
CA LEU A 219 -12.64 -5.70 -4.86
C LEU A 219 -12.60 -6.09 -3.38
N VAL A 220 -13.69 -5.87 -2.65
CA VAL A 220 -13.83 -6.14 -1.21
C VAL A 220 -15.06 -7.03 -1.01
N LYS A 221 -14.95 -8.04 -0.13
CA LYS A 221 -15.99 -9.07 0.06
C LYS A 221 -16.52 -9.18 1.48
N GLU A 222 -15.74 -8.80 2.48
CA GLU A 222 -16.15 -8.86 3.89
C GLU A 222 -16.23 -7.45 4.51
N ALA A 223 -17.26 -7.22 5.33
CA ALA A 223 -17.37 -6.01 6.12
C ALA A 223 -16.22 -5.88 7.13
N SER A 224 -15.60 -4.71 7.19
CA SER A 224 -14.54 -4.39 8.14
C SER A 224 -14.34 -2.88 8.26
N VAL A 225 -14.02 -2.39 9.45
CA VAL A 225 -13.59 -0.99 9.68
C VAL A 225 -12.33 -0.60 8.89
N LYS A 226 -11.57 -1.60 8.43
CA LYS A 226 -10.35 -1.44 7.64
C LYS A 226 -10.64 -1.11 6.17
N ASN A 227 -11.85 -1.41 5.70
CA ASN A 227 -12.24 -1.15 4.32
C ASN A 227 -12.28 0.36 4.10
N SER A 228 -11.49 0.85 3.15
CA SER A 228 -11.30 2.28 2.90
C SER A 228 -11.09 2.52 1.42
N ILE A 229 -11.68 3.60 0.92
CA ILE A 229 -11.39 4.20 -0.38
C ILE A 229 -10.79 5.57 -0.10
N SER A 230 -9.68 5.92 -0.75
CA SER A 230 -9.12 7.27 -0.65
C SER A 230 -9.22 7.97 -2.00
N VAL A 231 -9.71 9.21 -1.94
CA VAL A 231 -9.94 10.07 -3.11
C VAL A 231 -9.07 11.31 -3.06
N ASP A 232 -8.72 11.84 -4.22
CA ASP A 232 -8.07 13.15 -4.35
C ASP A 232 -9.07 14.31 -4.21
N LYS A 233 -8.59 15.54 -4.44
CA LYS A 233 -9.38 16.77 -4.38
C LYS A 233 -10.52 16.81 -5.41
N ASP A 234 -10.37 16.10 -6.52
CA ASP A 234 -11.32 16.07 -7.64
C ASP A 234 -12.29 14.88 -7.51
N GLY A 235 -12.15 14.07 -6.45
CA GLY A 235 -12.99 12.92 -6.16
C GLY A 235 -12.55 11.62 -6.84
N ASN A 236 -11.40 11.60 -7.51
CA ASN A 236 -10.88 10.42 -8.17
C ASN A 236 -10.42 9.39 -7.14
N GLU A 237 -10.87 8.14 -7.27
CA GLU A 237 -10.43 7.04 -6.41
C GLU A 237 -9.01 6.62 -6.81
N LEU A 238 -8.03 6.89 -5.94
CA LEU A 238 -6.63 6.55 -6.19
C LEU A 238 -6.16 5.34 -5.38
N PHE A 239 -6.91 4.98 -4.34
CA PHE A 239 -6.57 3.85 -3.48
C PHE A 239 -7.83 3.16 -2.98
N ILE A 240 -7.87 1.83 -3.09
CA ILE A 240 -8.94 0.98 -2.56
C ILE A 240 -8.30 -0.17 -1.78
N PHE A 241 -8.65 -0.26 -0.49
CA PHE A 241 -8.21 -1.34 0.38
C PHE A 241 -9.40 -1.94 1.13
N GLY A 242 -9.41 -3.26 1.27
CA GLY A 242 -10.41 -3.90 2.12
C GLY A 242 -10.28 -5.40 2.23
N LYS A 243 -11.11 -5.96 3.11
CA LYS A 243 -11.07 -7.37 3.49
C LYS A 243 -11.76 -8.25 2.45
N VAL A 244 -11.06 -9.28 2.01
CA VAL A 244 -11.60 -10.32 1.12
C VAL A 244 -11.94 -11.57 1.91
N SER A 245 -11.09 -11.94 2.89
CA SER A 245 -11.34 -13.00 3.85
C SER A 245 -10.56 -12.78 5.16
N LYS A 246 -10.69 -13.68 6.14
CA LYS A 246 -10.08 -13.57 7.50
C LYS A 246 -8.63 -13.08 7.55
N ASN A 247 -7.78 -13.46 6.59
CA ASN A 247 -6.36 -13.06 6.53
C ASN A 247 -5.94 -12.51 5.16
N LEU A 248 -6.90 -12.20 4.28
CA LEU A 248 -6.66 -11.74 2.92
C LEU A 248 -7.32 -10.37 2.73
N TYR A 249 -6.55 -9.42 2.24
CA TYR A 249 -7.00 -8.09 1.88
C TYR A 249 -6.72 -7.82 0.41
N SER A 250 -7.60 -7.06 -0.23
CA SER A 250 -7.38 -6.47 -1.54
C SER A 250 -6.72 -5.11 -1.36
N LEU A 251 -5.69 -4.83 -2.16
CA LEU A 251 -4.99 -3.56 -2.21
C LEU A 251 -4.90 -3.13 -3.67
N ASN A 252 -5.50 -2.01 -4.00
CA ASN A 252 -5.55 -1.50 -5.37
C ASN A 252 -5.08 -0.06 -5.34
N ILE A 253 -4.06 0.25 -6.14
CA ILE A 253 -3.36 1.53 -6.13
C ILE A 253 -3.35 2.08 -7.54
N LYS A 254 -3.63 3.36 -7.70
CA LYS A 254 -3.58 4.07 -8.97
C LYS A 254 -2.45 5.09 -8.96
N THR A 255 -1.90 5.37 -10.14
CA THR A 255 -1.00 6.51 -10.35
C THR A 255 -1.69 7.80 -9.85
N PRO A 256 -0.96 8.72 -9.21
CA PRO A 256 0.51 8.80 -9.09
C PRO A 256 1.09 8.19 -7.80
N ILE A 257 0.35 7.32 -7.11
CA ILE A 257 0.84 6.69 -5.87
C ILE A 257 1.96 5.67 -6.20
N SER A 258 3.10 5.80 -5.53
CA SER A 258 4.19 4.82 -5.63
C SER A 258 3.89 3.53 -4.85
N LEU A 259 4.63 2.46 -5.15
CA LEU A 259 4.43 1.18 -4.52
C LEU A 259 4.64 1.22 -2.99
N ILE A 260 5.68 1.92 -2.52
CA ILE A 260 5.93 2.08 -1.07
C ILE A 260 4.85 2.94 -0.40
N GLN A 261 4.35 3.99 -1.06
CA GLN A 261 3.27 4.82 -0.51
C GLN A 261 1.96 4.03 -0.40
N GLY A 262 1.60 3.25 -1.42
CA GLY A 262 0.44 2.37 -1.36
C GLY A 262 0.56 1.31 -0.25
N MET A 263 1.77 0.79 -0.02
CA MET A 263 2.07 -0.08 1.11
C MET A 263 1.84 0.62 2.46
N CYS A 264 2.28 1.88 2.61
CA CYS A 264 2.04 2.70 3.80
C CYS A 264 0.54 2.96 4.03
N MET A 265 -0.22 3.26 2.98
CA MET A 265 -1.68 3.43 3.06
C MET A 265 -2.38 2.15 3.54
N ALA A 266 -1.94 0.99 3.03
CA ALA A 266 -2.45 -0.30 3.49
C ALA A 266 -2.12 -0.56 4.98
N ILE A 267 -0.90 -0.22 5.43
CA ILE A 267 -0.52 -0.28 6.85
C ILE A 267 -1.47 0.60 7.69
N THR A 268 -1.70 1.84 7.28
CA THR A 268 -2.63 2.76 7.96
C THR A 268 -4.04 2.17 8.05
N CYS A 269 -4.55 1.52 6.99
CA CYS A 269 -5.84 0.84 7.04
C CYS A 269 -5.86 -0.41 7.94
N ILE A 270 -4.75 -1.15 8.01
CA ILE A 270 -4.63 -2.36 8.84
C ILE A 270 -4.66 -2.02 10.34
N TYR A 271 -4.13 -0.87 10.73
CA TYR A 271 -4.05 -0.37 12.10
C TYR A 271 -5.14 0.66 12.47
N LYS A 272 -6.18 0.77 11.62
CA LYS A 272 -7.35 1.61 11.85
C LYS A 272 -8.21 1.11 13.02
#